data_AF-A0A9D5RZW6-F1
#
_entry.id   AF-A0A9D5RZW6-F1
#
_cell.length_a   1.000
_cell.length_b   1.000
_cell.length_c   1.000
_cell.angle_alpha   90.00
_cell.angle_beta   90.00
_cell.angle_gamma   90.00
#
_symmetry.space_group_name_H-M   'P 1'
#
loop_
_entity.id
_entity.type
_entity.pdbx_description
1 polymer ?
#
loop_
_entity_poly.entity_id
_entity_poly.type
_entity_poly.pdbx_seq_one_letter_code
_entity_poly.pdbx_strand_id
1 'polypeptide(L)'
;MKNKPGFKVSMGSETFLYLIIGIIVFAFIFFMPSIYKFVSDIRTGNLFKNDEPQETLPPPENKEEQEEGKVEELDGEKTLVCSLTDSKPEGNLEEVNTFYFTSNKLSSFKETKTYDAITDEYINYVYSEQARFKNMNSLYKDIDGFSYTASLESRMLKVTFAYDLTKLNTGSLKNEDETLTINFYVSKDQKLEEVKKIYTDMGYLCK
;
A
#
# COMPACT_ATOMS: atom_id res chain seq x y z
N MET A 1 -59.98 35.43 -9.36
CA MET A 1 -58.84 34.75 -10.02
C MET A 1 -57.69 34.69 -9.02
N LYS A 2 -57.19 33.49 -8.69
CA LYS A 2 -56.14 33.25 -7.70
C LYS A 2 -54.77 33.38 -8.36
N ASN A 3 -54.00 34.42 -8.03
CA ASN A 3 -52.57 34.47 -8.37
C ASN A 3 -51.78 33.87 -7.21
N LYS A 4 -51.17 32.71 -7.43
CA LYS A 4 -50.12 32.16 -6.56
C LYS A 4 -48.87 33.05 -6.70
N PRO A 5 -48.17 33.44 -5.62
CA PRO A 5 -46.82 33.95 -5.77
C PRO A 5 -45.91 32.78 -6.14
N GLY A 6 -45.46 32.76 -7.40
CA GLY A 6 -44.35 31.93 -7.83
C GLY A 6 -43.07 32.47 -7.20
N PHE A 7 -42.34 31.61 -6.47
CA PHE A 7 -40.97 31.87 -6.07
C PHE A 7 -40.11 32.07 -7.33
N LYS A 8 -39.89 33.32 -7.73
CA LYS A 8 -38.78 33.65 -8.63
C LYS A 8 -37.53 33.79 -7.77
N VAL A 9 -36.82 32.68 -7.59
CA VAL A 9 -35.45 32.71 -7.08
C VAL A 9 -34.58 33.27 -8.20
N SER A 10 -34.30 34.57 -8.13
CA SER A 10 -33.24 35.19 -8.90
C SER A 10 -31.91 34.73 -8.29
N MET A 11 -31.42 33.56 -8.68
CA MET A 11 -30.05 33.15 -8.35
C MET A 11 -29.09 34.04 -9.14
N GLY A 12 -28.27 34.83 -8.44
CA GLY A 12 -27.14 35.51 -9.04
C GLY A 12 -26.20 34.49 -9.68
N SER A 13 -25.48 34.91 -10.74
CA SER A 13 -24.53 34.05 -11.47
C SER A 13 -23.53 33.34 -10.57
N GLU A 14 -23.13 33.98 -9.47
CA GLU A 14 -22.24 33.41 -8.45
C GLU A 14 -22.90 32.25 -7.69
N THR A 15 -24.16 32.39 -7.29
CA THR A 15 -24.89 31.33 -6.58
C THR A 15 -25.14 30.12 -7.47
N PHE A 16 -25.36 30.36 -8.78
CA PHE A 16 -25.47 29.30 -9.78
C PHE A 16 -24.13 28.58 -9.99
N LEU A 17 -23.02 29.32 -10.00
CA LEU A 17 -21.67 28.75 -10.10
C LEU A 17 -21.36 27.86 -8.89
N TYR A 18 -21.65 28.31 -7.66
CA TYR A 18 -21.46 27.50 -6.46
C TYR A 18 -22.33 26.25 -6.43
N LEU A 19 -23.54 26.32 -6.99
CA LEU A 19 -24.43 25.16 -7.11
C LEU A 19 -23.89 24.15 -8.13
N ILE A 20 -23.34 24.60 -9.26
CA ILE A 20 -22.66 23.72 -10.22
C ILE A 20 -21.42 23.08 -9.59
N ILE A 21 -20.57 23.85 -8.93
CA ILE A 21 -19.38 23.33 -8.25
C ILE A 21 -19.80 22.32 -7.17
N GLY A 22 -20.84 22.62 -6.40
CA GLY A 22 -21.39 21.71 -5.39
C GLY A 22 -21.86 20.39 -6.00
N ILE A 23 -22.57 20.42 -7.13
CA ILE A 23 -23.01 19.20 -7.83
C ILE A 23 -21.81 18.41 -8.37
N ILE A 24 -20.80 19.09 -8.92
CA ILE A 24 -19.58 18.42 -9.44
C ILE A 24 -18.81 17.76 -8.30
N VAL A 25 -18.61 18.44 -7.17
CA VAL A 25 -17.93 17.89 -5.99
C VAL A 25 -18.72 16.73 -5.40
N PHE A 26 -20.05 16.86 -5.31
CA PHE A 26 -20.91 15.79 -4.82
C PHE A 26 -20.88 14.57 -5.75
N ALA A 27 -20.93 14.78 -7.07
CA ALA A 27 -20.73 13.70 -8.03
C ALA A 27 -19.35 13.06 -7.86
N PHE A 28 -18.28 13.84 -7.71
CA PHE A 28 -16.95 13.28 -7.47
C PHE A 28 -16.88 12.38 -6.23
N ILE A 29 -17.45 12.81 -5.10
CA ILE A 29 -17.43 12.03 -3.84
C ILE A 29 -18.23 10.72 -3.99
N PHE A 30 -19.39 10.76 -4.65
CA PHE A 30 -20.25 9.59 -4.79
C PHE A 30 -19.83 8.62 -5.91
N PHE A 31 -19.14 9.10 -6.95
CA PHE A 31 -18.63 8.26 -8.05
C PHE A 31 -17.22 7.69 -7.81
N MET A 32 -16.45 8.25 -6.86
CA MET A 32 -15.12 7.75 -6.48
C MET A 32 -15.11 6.24 -6.14
N PRO A 33 -16.03 5.67 -5.32
CA PRO A 33 -16.01 4.25 -5.01
C PRO A 33 -16.16 3.34 -6.24
N SER A 34 -16.92 3.75 -7.25
CA SER A 34 -17.07 3.02 -8.52
C SER A 34 -15.82 3.11 -9.39
N ILE A 35 -15.17 4.26 -9.44
CA ILE A 35 -13.92 4.45 -10.20
C ILE A 35 -12.80 3.63 -9.54
N TYR A 36 -12.71 3.62 -8.20
CA TYR A 36 -11.74 2.79 -7.48
C TYR A 36 -11.94 1.30 -7.73
N LYS A 37 -13.20 0.82 -7.73
CA LYS A 37 -13.51 -0.57 -8.11
C LYS A 37 -13.16 -0.85 -9.57
N PHE A 38 -13.51 0.04 -10.49
CA PHE A 38 -13.19 -0.09 -11.90
C PHE A 38 -11.68 -0.14 -12.15
N VAL A 39 -10.90 0.75 -11.54
CA VAL A 39 -9.42 0.76 -11.62
C VAL A 39 -8.82 -0.49 -10.97
N SER A 40 -9.40 -0.98 -9.87
CA SER A 40 -9.04 -2.27 -9.27
C SER A 40 -9.34 -3.45 -10.23
N ASP A 41 -10.47 -3.43 -10.93
CA ASP A 41 -10.87 -4.47 -11.89
C ASP A 41 -10.03 -4.43 -13.18
N ILE A 42 -9.58 -3.25 -13.62
CA ILE A 42 -8.58 -3.09 -14.69
C ILE A 42 -7.25 -3.71 -14.26
N ARG A 43 -6.78 -3.38 -13.04
CA ARG A 43 -5.48 -3.82 -12.51
C ARG A 43 -5.44 -5.31 -12.20
N THR A 44 -6.58 -5.92 -11.88
CA THR A 44 -6.73 -7.36 -11.64
C THR A 44 -7.12 -8.15 -12.89
N GLY A 45 -7.26 -7.50 -14.05
CA GLY A 45 -7.51 -8.18 -15.34
C GLY A 45 -8.92 -8.75 -15.51
N ASN A 46 -9.90 -8.32 -14.71
CA ASN A 46 -11.26 -8.88 -14.74
C ASN A 46 -12.19 -8.27 -15.82
N LEU A 47 -11.71 -7.33 -16.64
CA LEU A 47 -12.53 -6.64 -17.65
C LEU A 47 -12.91 -7.48 -18.88
N PHE A 48 -12.43 -8.73 -19.00
CA PHE A 48 -12.75 -9.64 -20.10
C PHE A 48 -13.32 -10.99 -19.66
N LYS A 49 -13.90 -11.09 -18.46
CA LYS A 49 -14.73 -12.25 -18.09
C LYS A 49 -16.15 -12.03 -18.57
N ASN A 50 -16.36 -12.13 -19.88
CA ASN A 50 -17.68 -12.48 -20.41
C ASN A 50 -17.65 -13.92 -20.90
N ASP A 51 -18.64 -14.66 -20.41
CA ASP A 51 -19.28 -15.81 -21.02
C ASP A 51 -18.49 -17.12 -21.15
N GLU A 52 -18.45 -17.90 -20.06
CA GLU A 52 -18.58 -19.36 -20.17
C GLU A 52 -19.61 -19.90 -19.16
N PRO A 53 -20.47 -20.87 -19.52
CA PRO A 53 -21.61 -21.28 -18.72
C PRO A 53 -21.17 -22.07 -17.49
N GLN A 54 -21.85 -21.86 -16.36
CA GLN A 54 -21.76 -22.71 -15.18
C GLN A 54 -22.19 -24.14 -15.52
N GLU A 55 -21.24 -25.08 -15.61
CA GLU A 55 -21.55 -26.49 -15.40
C GLU A 55 -21.64 -26.77 -13.89
N THR A 56 -22.86 -26.99 -13.43
CA THR A 56 -23.21 -27.57 -12.13
C THR A 56 -22.51 -28.93 -11.96
N LEU A 57 -21.58 -29.01 -11.03
CA LEU A 57 -21.11 -30.29 -10.46
C LEU A 57 -21.92 -30.59 -9.18
N PRO A 58 -22.38 -31.84 -8.98
CA PRO A 58 -23.26 -32.22 -7.87
C PRO A 58 -22.51 -32.24 -6.54
N PRO A 59 -23.22 -32.12 -5.40
CA PRO A 59 -22.57 -32.08 -4.09
C PRO A 59 -22.18 -33.50 -3.66
N PRO A 60 -20.96 -33.73 -3.12
CA PRO A 60 -20.71 -34.93 -2.34
C PRO A 60 -21.07 -34.71 -0.86
N GLU A 61 -21.71 -35.75 -0.32
CA GLU A 61 -22.17 -35.92 1.05
C GLU A 61 -21.08 -35.77 2.12
N ASN A 62 -21.54 -35.37 3.31
CA ASN A 62 -20.86 -35.39 4.60
C ASN A 62 -19.99 -36.65 4.84
N LYS A 63 -18.76 -36.41 5.31
CA LYS A 63 -18.20 -37.13 6.47
C LYS A 63 -17.45 -36.15 7.36
N GLU A 64 -17.90 -36.09 8.60
CA GLU A 64 -17.18 -35.54 9.75
C GLU A 64 -15.86 -36.30 9.93
N GLU A 65 -14.79 -35.58 10.24
CA GLU A 65 -13.92 -35.92 11.37
C GLU A 65 -13.13 -34.66 11.77
N GLN A 66 -13.37 -34.22 13.00
CA GLN A 66 -12.58 -33.25 13.72
C GLN A 66 -11.19 -33.84 13.98
N GLU A 67 -10.15 -33.19 13.49
CA GLU A 67 -8.89 -33.10 14.24
C GLU A 67 -8.58 -31.62 14.41
N GLU A 68 -8.87 -31.11 15.60
CA GLU A 68 -8.22 -29.92 16.14
C GLU A 68 -6.71 -30.20 16.18
N GLY A 69 -6.04 -29.83 15.09
CA GLY A 69 -4.59 -29.75 15.05
C GLY A 69 -4.13 -28.75 16.10
N LYS A 70 -3.66 -29.30 17.21
CA LYS A 70 -2.90 -28.62 18.27
C LYS A 70 -1.83 -27.77 17.59
N VAL A 71 -2.02 -26.45 17.57
CA VAL A 71 -1.01 -25.50 17.10
C VAL A 71 0.15 -25.61 18.07
N GLU A 72 1.19 -26.34 17.69
CA GLU A 72 2.47 -26.24 18.38
C GLU A 72 2.95 -24.79 18.25
N GLU A 73 2.86 -24.08 19.36
CA GLU A 73 3.47 -22.78 19.55
C GLU A 73 4.99 -23.00 19.55
N LEU A 74 5.57 -23.02 18.35
CA LEU A 74 7.01 -22.99 18.15
C LEU A 74 7.52 -21.63 18.64
N ASP A 75 8.00 -21.63 19.88
CA ASP A 75 8.50 -20.51 20.66
C ASP A 75 9.90 -20.07 20.19
N GLY A 76 9.96 -19.59 18.96
CA GLY A 76 11.19 -19.12 18.32
C GLY A 76 10.97 -17.85 17.51
N GLU A 77 12.04 -17.07 17.33
CA GLU A 77 12.05 -15.95 16.39
C GLU A 77 11.74 -16.48 14.97
N LYS A 78 10.61 -16.04 14.42
CA LYS A 78 10.25 -16.36 13.03
C LYS A 78 10.58 -15.16 12.16
N THR A 79 11.08 -15.43 10.95
CA THR A 79 11.35 -14.40 9.94
C THR A 79 10.49 -14.68 8.72
N LEU A 80 9.87 -13.64 8.16
CA LEU A 80 9.18 -13.68 6.87
C LEU A 80 9.89 -12.70 5.93
N VAL A 81 10.22 -13.14 4.71
CA VAL A 81 10.84 -12.29 3.69
C VAL A 81 9.91 -12.19 2.49
N CYS A 82 9.40 -11.00 2.19
CA CYS A 82 8.56 -10.72 1.04
C CYS A 82 9.31 -9.83 0.05
N SER A 83 9.38 -10.22 -1.22
CA SER A 83 10.08 -9.48 -2.27
C SER A 83 9.19 -9.21 -3.49
N LEU A 84 9.37 -8.04 -4.09
CA LEU A 84 8.77 -7.63 -5.35
C LEU A 84 9.85 -7.01 -6.24
N THR A 85 9.82 -7.29 -7.53
CA THR A 85 10.73 -6.69 -8.51
C THR A 85 9.92 -6.12 -9.66
N ASP A 86 10.06 -4.81 -9.89
CA ASP A 86 9.56 -4.11 -11.07
C ASP A 86 10.73 -3.90 -12.04
N SER A 87 10.74 -4.67 -13.12
CA SER A 87 11.78 -4.61 -14.15
C SER A 87 11.30 -3.84 -15.37
N LYS A 88 12.06 -2.80 -15.74
CA LYS A 88 11.83 -1.99 -16.94
C LYS A 88 13.09 -1.96 -17.81
N PRO A 89 12.98 -1.64 -19.11
CA PRO A 89 14.14 -1.53 -19.98
C PRO A 89 15.22 -0.55 -19.47
N GLU A 90 14.81 0.49 -18.75
CA GLU A 90 15.67 1.57 -18.28
C GLU A 90 16.37 1.23 -16.95
N GLY A 91 15.78 0.34 -16.15
CA GLY A 91 16.28 -0.03 -14.84
C GLY A 91 15.33 -0.94 -14.06
N ASN A 92 15.79 -1.40 -12.91
CA ASN A 92 15.02 -2.26 -12.00
C ASN A 92 14.78 -1.56 -10.66
N LEU A 93 13.60 -1.78 -10.10
CA LEU A 93 13.30 -1.52 -8.70
C LEU A 93 13.02 -2.86 -8.00
N GLU A 94 13.88 -3.23 -7.06
CA GLU A 94 13.65 -4.36 -6.17
C GLU A 94 13.25 -3.85 -4.78
N GLU A 95 12.16 -4.39 -4.23
CA GLU A 95 11.72 -4.13 -2.86
C GLU A 95 11.73 -5.43 -2.06
N VAL A 96 12.48 -5.44 -0.95
CA VAL A 96 12.58 -6.58 -0.04
C VAL A 96 12.16 -6.14 1.36
N ASN A 97 11.09 -6.76 1.86
CA ASN A 97 10.57 -6.56 3.21
C ASN A 97 10.88 -7.79 4.06
N THR A 98 11.59 -7.59 5.18
CA THR A 98 11.93 -8.64 6.15
C THR A 98 11.21 -8.35 7.46
N PHE A 99 10.37 -9.26 7.91
CA PHE A 99 9.57 -9.14 9.14
C PHE A 99 10.10 -10.09 10.21
N TYR A 100 10.20 -9.59 11.44
CA TYR A 100 10.70 -10.33 12.59
C TYR A 100 9.61 -10.50 13.64
N PHE A 101 9.32 -11.75 13.97
CA PHE A 101 8.26 -12.12 14.91
C PHE A 101 8.86 -12.68 16.19
N THR A 102 8.44 -12.12 17.33
CA THR A 102 8.74 -12.63 18.67
C THR A 102 7.45 -13.20 19.25
N SER A 103 7.45 -14.45 19.73
CA SER A 103 6.23 -15.12 20.23
C SER A 103 5.06 -15.02 19.25
N ASN A 104 5.34 -15.28 17.96
CA ASN A 104 4.38 -15.24 16.85
C ASN A 104 3.73 -13.85 16.58
N LYS A 105 4.33 -12.78 17.11
CA LYS A 105 3.85 -11.40 16.98
C LYS A 105 4.90 -10.52 16.34
N LEU A 106 4.47 -9.70 15.38
CA LEU A 106 5.38 -8.79 14.68
C LEU A 106 5.99 -7.79 15.67
N SER A 107 7.31 -7.78 15.73
CA SER A 107 8.10 -6.98 16.68
C SER A 107 8.93 -5.90 15.98
N SER A 108 9.45 -6.22 14.80
CA SER A 108 10.19 -5.28 13.96
C SER A 108 10.12 -5.72 12.51
N PHE A 109 10.46 -4.81 11.60
CA PHE A 109 10.62 -5.15 10.19
C PHE A 109 11.63 -4.19 9.53
N LYS A 110 12.11 -4.62 8.37
CA LYS A 110 13.09 -3.90 7.57
C LYS A 110 12.63 -3.91 6.12
N GLU A 111 12.55 -2.74 5.52
CA GLU A 111 12.27 -2.55 4.10
C GLU A 111 13.56 -2.14 3.40
N THR A 112 13.85 -2.75 2.26
CA THR A 112 14.99 -2.40 1.42
C THR A 112 14.51 -2.17 0.00
N LYS A 113 14.79 -0.98 -0.54
CA LYS A 113 14.58 -0.65 -1.95
C LYS A 113 15.92 -0.56 -2.64
N THR A 114 16.06 -1.25 -3.75
CA THR A 114 17.24 -1.20 -4.61
C THR A 114 16.81 -0.70 -5.97
N TYR A 115 17.31 0.46 -6.35
CA TYR A 115 17.15 1.05 -7.68
C TYR A 115 18.43 0.77 -8.46
N ASP A 116 18.35 0.04 -9.56
CA ASP A 116 19.51 -0.32 -10.38
C ASP A 116 19.32 0.20 -11.82
N ALA A 117 20.16 1.17 -12.23
CA ALA A 117 20.03 1.83 -13.52
C ALA A 117 20.79 1.09 -14.64
N ILE A 118 20.05 0.73 -15.68
CA ILE A 118 20.60 0.15 -16.92
C ILE A 118 20.95 1.27 -17.91
N THR A 119 20.15 2.35 -17.97
CA THR A 119 20.36 3.49 -18.87
C THR A 119 20.81 4.76 -18.13
N ASP A 120 21.46 5.67 -18.86
CA ASP A 120 21.86 6.98 -18.31
C ASP A 120 20.66 7.89 -18.02
N GLU A 121 19.52 7.64 -18.66
CA GLU A 121 18.29 8.36 -18.32
C GLU A 121 17.79 7.96 -16.93
N TYR A 122 17.80 6.66 -16.61
CA TYR A 122 17.38 6.14 -15.30
C TYR A 122 18.35 6.52 -14.19
N ILE A 123 19.63 6.79 -14.48
CA ILE A 123 20.58 7.24 -13.45
C ILE A 123 20.18 8.60 -12.87
N ASN A 124 19.58 9.49 -13.67
CA ASN A 124 19.09 10.77 -13.18
C ASN A 124 17.91 10.59 -12.22
N TYR A 125 17.04 9.61 -12.51
CA TYR A 125 15.99 9.21 -11.58
C TYR A 125 16.58 8.67 -10.26
N VAL A 126 17.58 7.78 -10.34
CA VAL A 126 18.30 7.27 -9.17
C VAL A 126 18.92 8.40 -8.32
N TYR A 127 19.53 9.39 -8.96
CA TYR A 127 20.07 10.55 -8.24
C TYR A 127 18.98 11.42 -7.62
N SER A 128 17.83 11.58 -8.28
CA SER A 128 16.68 12.30 -7.72
C SER A 128 16.13 11.60 -6.46
N GLU A 129 16.01 10.27 -6.48
CA GLU A 129 15.61 9.48 -5.31
C GLU A 129 16.65 9.60 -4.19
N GLN A 130 17.95 9.56 -4.51
CA GLN A 130 19.00 9.77 -3.51
C GLN A 130 18.86 11.14 -2.83
N ALA A 131 18.59 12.20 -3.60
CA ALA A 131 18.39 13.54 -3.06
C ALA A 131 17.14 13.60 -2.16
N ARG A 132 16.04 12.97 -2.58
CA ARG A 132 14.81 12.85 -1.79
C ARG A 132 15.08 12.21 -0.44
N PHE A 133 15.79 11.08 -0.42
CA PHE A 133 16.09 10.38 0.82
C PHE A 133 17.14 11.07 1.71
N LYS A 134 18.07 11.83 1.14
CA LYS A 134 18.98 12.69 1.94
C LYS A 134 18.19 13.70 2.78
N ASN A 135 17.10 14.24 2.24
CA ASN A 135 16.25 15.20 2.94
C ASN A 135 15.36 14.55 4.02
N MET A 136 15.08 13.25 3.93
CA MET A 136 14.35 12.51 4.99
C MET A 136 15.13 12.44 6.31
N ASN A 137 16.47 12.44 6.26
CA ASN A 137 17.29 12.26 7.45
C ASN A 137 17.02 13.34 8.52
N SER A 138 16.78 14.59 8.13
CA SER A 138 16.47 15.65 9.11
C SER A 138 15.09 15.51 9.75
N LEU A 139 14.15 14.86 9.08
CA LEU A 139 12.75 14.78 9.49
C LEU A 139 12.50 13.61 10.45
N TYR A 140 13.23 12.51 10.27
CA TYR A 140 12.95 11.26 10.96
C TYR A 140 14.07 10.79 11.90
N LYS A 141 15.19 11.55 12.01
CA LYS A 141 16.34 11.18 12.86
C LYS A 141 16.03 10.97 14.34
N ASP A 142 15.00 11.65 14.86
CA ASP A 142 14.66 11.66 16.29
C ASP A 142 13.45 10.76 16.60
N ILE A 143 13.04 9.91 15.65
CA ILE A 143 11.94 8.96 15.88
C ILE A 143 12.50 7.68 16.47
N ASP A 144 12.17 7.45 17.74
CA ASP A 144 12.50 6.21 18.43
C ASP A 144 11.97 4.99 17.67
N GLY A 145 12.82 3.98 17.55
CA GLY A 145 12.49 2.76 16.82
C GLY A 145 12.43 2.90 15.31
N PHE A 146 12.84 4.03 14.72
CA PHE A 146 13.03 4.17 13.29
C PHE A 146 14.49 4.45 12.96
N SER A 147 15.00 3.84 11.90
CA SER A 147 16.30 4.20 11.33
C SER A 147 16.30 4.01 9.82
N TYR A 148 17.19 4.75 9.16
CA TYR A 148 17.26 4.80 7.73
C TYR A 148 18.71 4.90 7.25
N THR A 149 19.04 4.22 6.15
CA THR A 149 20.31 4.33 5.45
C THR A 149 20.14 4.39 3.94
N ALA A 150 20.86 5.30 3.27
CA ALA A 150 21.00 5.38 1.81
C ALA A 150 22.44 5.13 1.43
N SER A 151 22.69 4.23 0.48
CA SER A 151 24.00 4.03 -0.14
C SER A 151 23.86 4.05 -1.65
N LEU A 152 24.61 4.93 -2.30
CA LEU A 152 24.70 5.00 -3.75
C LEU A 152 26.07 4.44 -4.17
N GLU A 153 26.06 3.42 -5.01
CA GLU A 153 27.25 2.81 -5.58
C GLU A 153 27.12 2.81 -7.11
N SER A 154 27.90 3.67 -7.76
CA SER A 154 27.87 3.84 -9.23
C SER A 154 26.47 4.20 -9.74
N ARG A 155 25.71 3.21 -10.22
CA ARG A 155 24.38 3.33 -10.83
C ARG A 155 23.27 2.69 -10.00
N MET A 156 23.62 2.19 -8.81
CA MET A 156 22.70 1.51 -7.89
C MET A 156 22.52 2.34 -6.63
N LEU A 157 21.27 2.62 -6.28
CA LEU A 157 20.89 3.20 -5.00
C LEU A 157 20.19 2.15 -4.15
N LYS A 158 20.75 1.88 -2.98
CA LYS A 158 20.14 1.02 -1.96
C LYS A 158 19.68 1.86 -0.78
N VAL A 159 18.43 1.67 -0.41
CA VAL A 159 17.69 2.44 0.58
C VAL A 159 17.12 1.43 1.56
N THR A 160 17.54 1.50 2.83
CA THR A 160 17.06 0.57 3.86
C THR A 160 16.40 1.34 4.99
N PHE A 161 15.16 0.99 5.28
CA PHE A 161 14.41 1.45 6.43
C PHE A 161 14.29 0.32 7.45
N ALA A 162 14.53 0.59 8.71
CA ALA A 162 14.35 -0.36 9.79
C ALA A 162 13.45 0.22 10.87
N TYR A 163 12.51 -0.61 11.32
CA TYR A 163 11.44 -0.22 12.22
C TYR A 163 11.36 -1.22 13.38
N ASP A 164 11.65 -0.75 14.57
CA ASP A 164 11.42 -1.44 15.85
C ASP A 164 10.04 -1.04 16.38
N LEU A 165 9.04 -1.87 16.11
CA LEU A 165 7.64 -1.60 16.50
C LEU A 165 7.42 -1.65 18.00
N THR A 166 8.40 -2.12 18.78
CA THR A 166 8.32 -2.09 20.24
C THR A 166 8.55 -0.69 20.81
N LYS A 167 9.29 0.15 20.07
CA LYS A 167 9.62 1.55 20.44
C LYS A 167 8.94 2.58 19.54
N LEU A 168 8.60 2.20 18.31
CA LEU A 168 8.07 3.10 17.31
C LEU A 168 6.67 3.60 17.65
N ASN A 169 6.53 4.93 17.70
CA ASN A 169 5.23 5.58 17.62
C ASN A 169 4.85 5.79 16.15
N THR A 170 3.97 4.94 15.61
CA THR A 170 3.56 4.98 14.19
C THR A 170 2.85 6.29 13.81
N GLY A 171 2.29 7.02 14.77
CA GLY A 171 1.72 8.35 14.55
C GLY A 171 2.78 9.40 14.17
N SER A 172 4.02 9.21 14.62
CA SER A 172 5.15 10.13 14.36
C SER A 172 5.72 10.01 12.95
N LEU A 173 5.36 8.96 12.19
CA LEU A 173 5.81 8.77 10.81
C LEU A 173 4.99 9.55 9.77
N LYS A 174 3.87 10.16 10.19
CA LYS A 174 3.04 10.98 9.32
C LYS A 174 3.67 12.36 9.15
N ASN A 175 4.02 12.71 7.92
CA ASN A 175 4.48 14.05 7.55
C ASN A 175 3.39 14.74 6.72
N GLU A 176 3.31 16.07 6.81
CA GLU A 176 2.44 16.90 5.97
C GLU A 176 2.92 16.92 4.51
N ASP A 177 4.20 16.64 4.26
CA ASP A 177 4.74 16.46 2.93
C ASP A 177 4.43 15.05 2.40
N GLU A 178 3.41 14.96 1.54
CA GLU A 178 2.98 13.73 0.87
C GLU A 178 4.14 13.04 0.10
N THR A 179 5.17 13.79 -0.32
CA THR A 179 6.31 13.24 -1.09
C THR A 179 7.32 12.45 -0.25
N LEU A 180 7.29 12.64 1.07
CA LEU A 180 8.20 11.99 2.03
C LEU A 180 7.48 11.04 2.97
N THR A 181 6.19 10.77 2.73
CA THR A 181 5.40 9.88 3.57
C THR A 181 5.91 8.44 3.46
N ILE A 182 6.24 7.86 4.61
CA ILE A 182 6.54 6.43 4.72
C ILE A 182 5.20 5.69 4.83
N ASN A 183 4.86 4.93 3.80
CA ASN A 183 3.65 4.11 3.81
C ASN A 183 3.90 2.81 4.56
N PHE A 184 3.05 2.53 5.55
CA PHE A 184 3.18 1.39 6.44
C PHE A 184 1.89 0.57 6.44
N TYR A 185 1.98 -0.72 6.07
CA TYR A 185 0.82 -1.61 5.86
C TYR A 185 0.62 -2.67 6.95
N VAL A 186 1.52 -2.73 7.92
CA VAL A 186 1.47 -3.69 9.02
C VAL A 186 1.36 -2.97 10.36
N SER A 187 1.19 -3.69 11.45
CA SER A 187 1.14 -3.13 12.79
C SER A 187 1.81 -4.06 13.79
N LYS A 188 2.19 -3.51 14.95
CA LYS A 188 2.70 -4.30 16.07
C LYS A 188 1.72 -5.43 16.40
N ASP A 189 2.26 -6.56 16.83
CA ASP A 189 1.51 -7.73 17.31
C ASP A 189 0.68 -8.48 16.25
N GLN A 190 0.77 -8.10 14.97
CA GLN A 190 0.20 -8.89 13.87
C GLN A 190 0.86 -10.26 13.79
N LYS A 191 0.06 -11.26 13.41
CA LYS A 191 0.55 -12.63 13.25
C LYS A 191 1.22 -12.80 11.89
N LEU A 192 2.10 -13.80 11.80
CA LEU A 192 2.84 -14.10 10.56
C LEU A 192 1.92 -14.29 9.35
N GLU A 193 0.86 -15.10 9.49
CA GLU A 193 -0.07 -15.38 8.39
C GLU A 193 -0.84 -14.13 7.93
N GLU A 194 -1.12 -13.20 8.84
CA GLU A 194 -1.78 -11.92 8.50
C GLU A 194 -0.85 -11.04 7.66
N VAL A 195 0.41 -10.89 8.10
CA VAL A 195 1.43 -10.13 7.36
C VAL A 195 1.69 -10.75 5.98
N LYS A 196 1.83 -12.07 5.93
CA LYS A 196 2.04 -12.82 4.68
C LYS A 196 0.89 -12.60 3.71
N LYS A 197 -0.35 -12.65 4.19
CA LYS A 197 -1.53 -12.41 3.36
C LYS A 197 -1.54 -10.98 2.80
N ILE A 198 -1.30 -9.96 3.63
CA ILE A 198 -1.26 -8.55 3.20
C ILE A 198 -0.28 -8.37 2.04
N TYR A 199 0.96 -8.83 2.18
CA TYR A 199 1.98 -8.64 1.16
C TYR A 199 1.76 -9.51 -0.08
N THR A 200 1.21 -10.73 0.07
CA THR A 200 0.84 -11.57 -1.08
C THR A 200 -0.30 -10.94 -1.89
N ASP A 201 -1.31 -10.38 -1.22
CA ASP A 201 -2.43 -9.66 -1.86
C ASP A 201 -1.93 -8.40 -2.61
N MET A 202 -0.80 -7.84 -2.19
CA MET A 202 -0.10 -6.73 -2.87
C MET A 202 0.83 -7.18 -4.02
N GLY A 203 0.96 -8.48 -4.25
CA GLY A 203 1.78 -9.06 -5.33
C GLY A 203 3.22 -9.41 -4.95
N TYR A 204 3.60 -9.33 -3.66
CA TYR A 204 4.92 -9.77 -3.23
C TYR A 204 5.00 -11.29 -3.16
N LEU A 205 6.18 -11.83 -3.41
CA LEU A 205 6.51 -13.23 -3.18
C LEU A 205 7.12 -13.37 -1.78
N CYS A 206 6.42 -14.07 -0.89
CA CYS A 206 6.83 -14.25 0.51
C CYS A 206 7.37 -15.66 0.79
N LYS A 207 8.50 -15.74 1.51
CA LYS A 207 9.17 -16.98 1.94
C LYS A 207 9.55 -16.94 3.42
#